data_AF-A0A7S1MZ45-F1
#
_entry.id   AF-A0A7S1MZ45-F1
#
_cell.length_a   1.000
_cell.length_b   1.000
_cell.length_c   1.000
_cell.angle_alpha   90.00
_cell.angle_beta   90.00
_cell.angle_gamma   90.00
#
_symmetry.space_group_name_H-M   'P 1'
#
loop_
_entity.id
_entity.type
_entity.pdbx_description
1 polymer ?
#
loop_
_entity_poly.entity_id
_entity_poly.type
_entity_poly.pdbx_seq_one_letter_code
_entity_poly.pdbx_strand_id
1 'polypeptide(L)'
;MPALEKALDLRDSGKHEQAVVALRKLSKAGDEAASYELAMLLHAMGQHSEGDAVAAGLGFRYRLNDTIFTGGGAKGKETVKAVAEAEGCALAFDGALSEVVMKGLEKVFGPDSDFWSCHGYPTGEFFSYNAPLNAHPAPPSSLPSASAGTKRKKPAASPLDP
;
A
#
# COMPACT_ATOMS: atom_id res chain seq x y z
N MET A 1 -29.17 -4.55 5.03
CA MET A 1 -28.63 -4.84 3.70
C MET A 1 -28.98 -3.81 2.62
N PRO A 2 -30.25 -3.44 2.32
CA PRO A 2 -30.54 -2.57 1.17
C PRO A 2 -29.97 -1.15 1.27
N ALA A 3 -29.74 -0.64 2.48
CA ALA A 3 -29.13 0.66 2.68
C ALA A 3 -27.61 0.66 2.43
N LEU A 4 -26.92 -0.44 2.75
CA LEU A 4 -25.49 -0.60 2.48
C LEU A 4 -25.26 -0.74 0.97
N GLU A 5 -26.03 -1.61 0.31
CA GLU A 5 -25.98 -1.79 -1.15
C GLU A 5 -26.14 -0.46 -1.89
N LYS A 6 -27.14 0.35 -1.52
CA LYS A 6 -27.32 1.69 -2.09
C LYS A 6 -26.12 2.61 -1.85
N ALA A 7 -25.44 2.49 -0.71
CA ALA A 7 -24.25 3.28 -0.42
C ALA A 7 -23.05 2.84 -1.27
N LEU A 8 -22.93 1.53 -1.55
CA LEU A 8 -21.94 0.97 -2.46
C LEU A 8 -22.23 1.35 -3.92
N ASP A 9 -23.49 1.36 -4.34
CA ASP A 9 -23.88 1.84 -5.67
C ASP A 9 -23.46 3.31 -5.89
N LEU A 10 -23.61 4.15 -4.86
CA LEU A 10 -23.15 5.55 -4.89
C LEU A 10 -21.63 5.62 -5.04
N ARG A 11 -20.89 4.78 -4.32
CA ARG A 11 -19.42 4.69 -4.42
C ARG A 11 -19.01 4.29 -5.82
N ASP A 12 -19.56 3.20 -6.34
CA ASP A 12 -19.19 2.62 -7.63
C ASP A 12 -19.60 3.53 -8.81
N SER A 13 -20.64 4.35 -8.61
CA SER A 13 -21.04 5.41 -9.55
C SER A 13 -20.18 6.68 -9.46
N GLY A 14 -19.12 6.70 -8.66
CA GLY A 14 -18.22 7.85 -8.48
C GLY A 14 -18.78 8.99 -7.62
N LYS A 15 -19.93 8.79 -6.95
CA LYS A 15 -20.56 9.79 -6.07
C LYS A 15 -20.01 9.67 -4.64
N HIS A 16 -18.69 9.78 -4.51
CA HIS A 16 -17.96 9.44 -3.30
C HIS A 16 -18.44 10.21 -2.06
N GLU A 17 -18.73 11.51 -2.17
CA GLU A 17 -19.20 12.31 -1.03
C GLU A 17 -20.57 11.84 -0.52
N GLN A 18 -21.46 11.44 -1.44
CA GLN A 18 -22.78 10.91 -1.07
C GLN A 18 -22.65 9.52 -0.43
N ALA A 19 -21.74 8.69 -0.97
CA ALA A 19 -21.42 7.39 -0.40
C ALA A 19 -20.86 7.53 1.02
N VAL A 20 -19.92 8.46 1.25
CA VAL A 20 -19.37 8.76 2.60
C VAL A 20 -20.47 9.14 3.58
N VAL A 21 -21.42 10.02 3.18
CA VAL A 21 -22.54 10.41 4.05
C VAL A 21 -23.42 9.20 4.41
N ALA A 22 -23.76 8.37 3.43
CA ALA A 22 -24.57 7.18 3.63
C ALA A 22 -23.86 6.14 4.53
N LEU A 23 -22.59 5.85 4.24
CA LEU A 23 -21.77 4.91 5.00
C LEU A 23 -21.52 5.39 6.43
N ARG A 24 -21.24 6.69 6.66
CA ARG A 24 -21.13 7.26 8.02
C ARG A 24 -22.40 7.08 8.84
N LYS A 25 -23.57 7.22 8.22
CA LYS A 25 -24.85 7.02 8.92
C LYS A 25 -25.01 5.57 9.37
N LEU A 26 -24.67 4.61 8.51
CA LEU A 26 -24.76 3.18 8.79
C LEU A 26 -23.70 2.73 9.81
N SER A 27 -22.47 3.21 9.67
CA SER A 27 -21.38 2.99 10.62
C SER A 27 -21.76 3.46 12.03
N LYS A 28 -22.33 4.68 12.16
CA LYS A 28 -22.85 5.18 13.44
C LYS A 28 -23.99 4.36 14.02
N ALA A 29 -24.72 3.62 13.18
CA ALA A 29 -25.76 2.70 13.61
C ALA A 29 -25.21 1.31 14.00
N GLY A 30 -23.89 1.10 13.96
CA GLY A 30 -23.22 -0.14 14.34
C GLY A 30 -23.05 -1.14 13.20
N ASP A 31 -23.25 -0.74 11.94
CA ASP A 31 -22.99 -1.61 10.79
C ASP A 31 -21.47 -1.69 10.53
N GLU A 32 -20.87 -2.82 10.89
CA GLU A 32 -19.43 -3.06 10.75
C GLU A 32 -18.98 -3.11 9.28
N ALA A 33 -19.79 -3.69 8.40
CA ALA A 33 -19.49 -3.73 6.97
C ALA A 33 -19.48 -2.31 6.38
N ALA A 34 -20.46 -1.47 6.75
CA ALA A 34 -20.46 -0.07 6.36
C ALA A 34 -19.27 0.71 6.95
N SER A 35 -18.82 0.36 8.15
CA SER A 35 -17.63 0.96 8.77
C SER A 35 -16.35 0.59 8.01
N TYR A 36 -16.22 -0.66 7.59
CA TYR A 36 -15.09 -1.12 6.78
C TYR A 36 -15.05 -0.39 5.43
N GLU A 37 -16.19 -0.34 4.75
CA GLU A 37 -16.33 0.33 3.45
C GLU A 37 -16.10 1.84 3.54
N LEU A 38 -16.54 2.46 4.64
CA LEU A 38 -16.23 3.85 4.94
C LEU A 38 -14.71 4.06 5.09
N ALA A 39 -14.03 3.23 5.87
CA ALA A 39 -12.59 3.35 6.07
C ALA A 39 -11.81 3.24 4.74
N MET A 40 -12.16 2.25 3.91
CA MET A 40 -11.56 2.06 2.59
C MET A 40 -11.78 3.26 1.67
N LEU A 41 -13.01 3.78 1.61
CA LEU A 41 -13.33 4.96 0.78
C LEU A 41 -12.59 6.21 1.26
N LEU A 42 -12.51 6.43 2.58
CA LEU A 42 -11.74 7.54 3.16
C LEU A 42 -10.26 7.46 2.77
N HIS A 43 -9.64 6.27 2.84
CA HIS A 43 -8.26 6.09 2.40
C HIS A 43 -8.08 6.33 0.90
N ALA A 44 -8.98 5.81 0.06
CA ALA A 44 -8.95 6.04 -1.39
C ALA A 44 -9.10 7.53 -1.76
N MET A 45 -9.82 8.31 -0.94
CA MET A 45 -9.98 9.76 -1.09
C MET A 45 -8.82 10.57 -0.47
N GLY A 46 -7.79 9.91 0.07
CA GLY A 46 -6.66 10.57 0.74
C GLY A 46 -6.96 11.07 2.16
N GLN A 47 -8.14 10.76 2.71
CA GLN A 47 -8.56 11.14 4.06
C GLN A 47 -8.07 10.12 5.10
N HIS A 48 -6.76 9.84 5.09
CA HIS A 48 -6.19 8.69 5.78
C HIS A 48 -6.39 8.71 7.29
N SER A 49 -6.22 9.86 7.94
CA SER A 49 -6.39 9.97 9.38
C SER A 49 -7.82 9.64 9.84
N GLU A 50 -8.84 9.96 9.04
CA GLU A 50 -10.22 9.59 9.38
C GLU A 50 -10.46 8.10 9.10
N GLY A 51 -9.96 7.58 7.98
CA GLY A 51 -9.99 6.16 7.67
C GLY A 51 -9.32 5.31 8.77
N ASP A 52 -8.20 5.79 9.31
CA ASP A 52 -7.45 5.17 10.40
C ASP A 52 -8.29 5.05 11.67
N ALA A 53 -9.00 6.12 12.04
CA ALA A 53 -9.87 6.11 13.21
C ALA A 53 -11.03 5.10 13.04
N VAL A 54 -11.63 5.03 11.86
CA VAL A 54 -12.73 4.08 11.58
C VAL A 54 -12.21 2.64 11.58
N ALA A 55 -11.08 2.36 10.93
CA ALA A 55 -10.47 1.04 10.90
C ALA A 55 -9.99 0.58 12.29
N ALA A 56 -9.41 1.48 13.09
CA ALA A 56 -9.03 1.18 14.46
C ALA A 56 -10.26 0.82 15.32
N GLY A 57 -11.40 1.49 15.10
CA GLY A 57 -12.68 1.16 15.75
C GLY A 57 -13.19 -0.25 15.44
N LEU A 58 -12.76 -0.85 14.31
CA LEU A 58 -13.05 -2.24 13.93
C LEU A 58 -12.02 -3.25 14.47
N GLY A 59 -11.02 -2.79 15.23
CA GLY A 59 -9.98 -3.65 15.80
C GLY A 59 -8.77 -3.90 14.90
N PHE A 60 -8.69 -3.25 13.73
CA PHE A 60 -7.47 -3.26 12.93
C PHE A 60 -6.35 -2.52 13.67
N ARG A 61 -5.10 -2.98 13.48
CA ARG A 61 -3.91 -2.38 14.10
C ARG A 61 -2.98 -1.72 13.08
N TYR A 62 -3.05 -2.20 11.85
CA TYR A 62 -2.18 -1.81 10.76
C TYR A 62 -2.99 -1.70 9.47
N ARG A 63 -2.52 -0.88 8.55
CA ARG A 63 -2.96 -0.84 7.15
C ARG A 63 -1.77 -0.64 6.24
N LEU A 64 -1.99 -0.77 4.94
CA LEU A 64 -1.01 -0.36 3.94
C LEU A 64 -0.77 1.16 3.95
N ASN A 65 0.40 1.61 3.48
CA ASN A 65 0.78 3.00 3.51
C ASN A 65 -0.11 3.86 2.58
N ASP A 66 -0.13 5.16 2.83
CA ASP A 66 -1.00 6.13 2.12
C ASP A 66 -0.88 6.03 0.60
N THR A 67 0.34 5.79 0.11
CA THR A 67 0.64 5.74 -1.32
C THR A 67 -0.01 4.56 -2.03
N ILE A 68 -0.26 3.44 -1.35
CA ILE A 68 -0.95 2.30 -1.96
C ILE A 68 -2.42 2.63 -2.20
N PHE A 69 -3.07 3.33 -1.27
CA PHE A 69 -4.47 3.74 -1.42
C PHE A 69 -4.68 4.86 -2.43
N THR A 70 -3.68 5.71 -2.64
CA THR A 70 -3.75 6.89 -3.52
C THR A 70 -2.99 6.75 -4.84
N GLY A 71 -2.34 5.61 -5.09
CA GLY A 71 -1.63 5.35 -6.35
C GLY A 71 -0.28 6.05 -6.49
N GLY A 72 0.47 6.26 -5.41
CA GLY A 72 1.92 6.46 -5.51
C GLY A 72 2.47 7.88 -5.71
N GLY A 73 1.67 8.94 -5.87
CA GLY A 73 2.30 10.28 -5.96
C GLY A 73 1.52 11.47 -6.52
N ALA A 74 0.23 11.38 -6.82
CA ALA A 74 -0.51 12.57 -7.27
C ALA A 74 -1.08 13.33 -6.06
N LYS A 75 -0.34 14.31 -5.55
CA LYS A 75 -0.95 15.41 -4.80
C LYS A 75 -1.88 16.16 -5.76
N GLY A 76 -3.17 15.84 -5.72
CA GLY A 76 -4.13 16.60 -6.51
C GLY A 76 -5.45 15.86 -6.63
N LYS A 77 -6.53 16.64 -6.64
CA LYS A 77 -7.90 16.23 -6.98
C LYS A 77 -8.01 15.76 -8.44
N GLU A 78 -7.21 14.80 -8.87
CA GLU A 78 -7.41 14.16 -10.16
C GLU A 78 -8.08 12.81 -9.92
N THR A 79 -9.35 12.81 -10.30
CA THR A 79 -10.23 11.67 -10.50
C THR A 79 -9.49 10.36 -10.69
N VAL A 80 -9.96 9.31 -9.99
CA VAL A 80 -9.66 7.88 -10.17
C VAL A 80 -9.55 7.45 -11.64
N LYS A 81 -10.18 8.19 -12.57
CA LYS A 81 -10.07 8.01 -14.02
C LYS A 81 -8.68 8.27 -14.61
N ALA A 82 -7.82 9.10 -13.99
CA ALA A 82 -6.47 9.40 -14.47
C ALA A 82 -5.44 8.32 -14.11
N VAL A 83 -5.72 7.48 -13.10
CA VAL A 83 -4.76 6.46 -12.62
C VAL A 83 -4.78 5.21 -13.50
N ALA A 84 -5.88 4.95 -14.23
CA ALA A 84 -5.96 3.83 -15.18
C ALA A 84 -5.06 4.04 -16.42
N GLU A 85 -4.69 5.28 -16.73
CA GLU A 85 -3.78 5.63 -17.84
C GLU A 85 -2.36 5.97 -17.36
N ALA A 86 -2.15 6.12 -16.05
CA ALA A 86 -0.86 6.40 -15.47
C ALA A 86 -0.15 5.08 -15.09
N GLU A 87 1.07 4.89 -15.61
CA GLU A 87 2.03 3.91 -15.11
C GLU A 87 2.11 4.01 -13.57
N GLY A 88 1.48 3.07 -12.85
CA GLY A 88 1.44 3.14 -11.39
C GLY A 88 0.28 2.44 -10.67
N CYS A 89 -0.70 1.84 -11.37
CA CYS A 89 -1.70 1.01 -10.69
C CYS A 89 -1.10 -0.31 -10.21
N ALA A 90 -1.25 -0.62 -8.92
CA ALA A 90 -1.02 -1.96 -8.40
C ALA A 90 -2.19 -2.87 -8.86
N LEU A 91 -1.90 -3.84 -9.71
CA LEU A 91 -2.86 -4.86 -10.13
C LEU A 91 -2.68 -6.09 -9.25
N ALA A 92 -3.77 -6.56 -8.64
CA ALA A 92 -3.80 -7.82 -7.92
C ALA A 92 -4.31 -8.93 -8.85
N PHE A 93 -3.60 -10.06 -8.87
CA PHE A 93 -3.95 -11.20 -9.71
C PHE A 93 -3.96 -12.46 -8.84
N ASP A 94 -5.15 -13.04 -8.65
CA ASP A 94 -5.28 -14.32 -7.97
C ASP A 94 -4.74 -15.45 -8.86
N GLY A 95 -3.89 -16.31 -8.28
CA GLY A 95 -3.32 -17.45 -9.01
C GLY A 95 -2.31 -17.08 -10.10
N ALA A 96 -1.72 -15.87 -10.05
CA ALA A 96 -0.71 -15.44 -11.03
C ALA A 96 0.52 -16.34 -11.09
N LEU A 97 0.84 -17.01 -9.97
CA LEU A 97 1.95 -17.94 -9.84
C LEU A 97 1.41 -19.35 -9.59
N SER A 98 2.06 -20.35 -10.20
CA SER A 98 1.72 -21.75 -9.93
C SER A 98 2.18 -22.16 -8.53
N GLU A 99 1.53 -23.18 -7.97
CA GLU A 99 1.90 -23.79 -6.68
C GLU A 99 3.39 -24.19 -6.59
N VAL A 100 3.95 -24.65 -7.71
CA VAL A 100 5.37 -25.03 -7.78
C VAL A 100 6.27 -23.81 -7.62
N VAL A 101 5.94 -22.69 -8.27
CA VAL A 101 6.68 -21.44 -8.14
C VAL A 101 6.52 -20.87 -6.74
N MET A 102 5.30 -20.85 -6.20
CA MET A 102 5.03 -20.38 -4.84
C MET A 102 5.85 -21.13 -3.79
N LYS A 103 5.88 -22.47 -3.83
CA LYS A 103 6.72 -23.28 -2.92
C LYS A 103 8.22 -23.01 -3.06
N GLY A 104 8.67 -22.71 -4.28
CA GLY A 104 10.05 -22.28 -4.53
C GLY A 104 10.36 -20.95 -3.84
N LEU A 105 9.46 -19.97 -3.99
CA LEU A 105 9.58 -18.65 -3.35
C LEU A 105 9.52 -18.77 -1.83
N GLU A 106 8.61 -19.58 -1.28
CA GLU A 106 8.53 -19.84 0.18
C GLU A 106 9.84 -20.36 0.75
N LYS A 107 10.52 -21.26 0.02
CA LYS A 107 11.83 -21.76 0.44
C LYS A 107 12.90 -20.67 0.39
N VAL A 108 12.91 -19.85 -0.66
CA VAL A 108 13.91 -18.78 -0.86
C VAL A 108 13.69 -17.60 0.08
N PHE A 109 12.45 -17.29 0.45
CA PHE A 109 12.09 -16.20 1.36
C PHE A 109 11.68 -16.69 2.75
N GLY A 110 11.99 -17.95 3.08
CA GLY A 110 11.74 -18.50 4.41
C GLY A 110 12.45 -17.70 5.51
N PRO A 111 11.96 -17.73 6.75
CA PRO A 111 12.51 -16.93 7.86
C PRO A 111 14.00 -17.19 8.12
N ASP A 112 14.46 -18.41 7.83
CA ASP A 112 15.85 -18.84 8.02
C ASP A 112 16.69 -18.76 6.72
N SER A 113 16.17 -18.12 5.67
CA SER A 113 16.88 -18.03 4.39
C SER A 113 18.03 -17.02 4.43
N ASP A 114 19.16 -17.40 3.81
CA ASP A 114 20.32 -16.53 3.57
C ASP A 114 19.97 -15.30 2.72
N PHE A 115 18.84 -15.33 1.98
CA PHE A 115 18.36 -14.17 1.24
C PHE A 115 18.33 -12.91 2.12
N TRP A 116 17.78 -13.03 3.33
CA TRP A 116 17.58 -11.89 4.23
C TRP A 116 18.92 -11.28 4.65
N SER A 117 19.86 -12.10 5.13
CA SER A 117 21.17 -11.63 5.60
C SER A 117 22.00 -11.05 4.45
N CYS A 118 21.97 -11.65 3.27
CA CYS A 118 22.64 -11.12 2.07
C CYS A 118 22.09 -9.76 1.62
N HIS A 119 20.84 -9.44 1.96
CA HIS A 119 20.20 -8.16 1.64
C HIS A 119 20.13 -7.21 2.85
N GLY A 120 20.90 -7.50 3.91
CA GLY A 120 21.07 -6.61 5.06
C GLY A 120 19.98 -6.72 6.14
N TYR A 121 19.08 -7.71 6.05
CA TYR A 121 18.10 -7.99 7.08
C TYR A 121 18.69 -8.85 8.22
N PRO A 122 18.16 -8.73 9.46
CA PRO A 122 17.11 -7.79 9.87
C PRO A 122 17.64 -6.35 9.96
N THR A 123 16.94 -5.42 9.31
CA THR A 123 17.19 -3.99 9.42
C THR A 123 16.26 -3.38 10.48
N GLY A 124 16.68 -2.30 11.14
CA GLY A 124 15.75 -1.45 11.91
C GLY A 124 14.80 -0.64 11.02
N GLU A 125 15.16 -0.46 9.75
CA GLU A 125 14.34 0.14 8.71
C GLU A 125 13.61 -0.96 7.94
N PHE A 126 12.58 -1.52 8.57
CA PHE A 126 11.75 -2.54 7.95
C PHE A 126 11.02 -1.90 6.74
N PHE A 127 11.14 -2.49 5.55
CA PHE A 127 10.28 -2.18 4.40
C PHE A 127 8.86 -2.70 4.70
N SER A 128 8.18 -2.04 5.62
CA SER A 128 6.80 -2.33 5.97
C SER A 128 5.97 -1.35 5.19
N TYR A 129 5.25 -1.83 4.19
CA TYR A 129 4.11 -1.07 3.69
C TYR A 129 3.03 -0.94 4.78
N ASN A 130 3.14 -1.66 5.91
CA ASN A 130 2.20 -1.52 7.01
C ASN A 130 2.51 -0.28 7.86
N ALA A 131 1.61 0.69 7.82
CA ALA A 131 1.54 1.83 8.73
C ALA A 131 0.67 1.46 9.95
N PRO A 132 1.12 1.77 11.19
CA PRO A 132 0.28 1.63 12.37
C PRO A 132 -0.85 2.66 12.31
N LEU A 133 -2.10 2.26 12.57
CA LEU A 133 -3.24 3.20 12.56
C LEU A 133 -3.14 4.28 13.63
N ASN A 134 -2.39 4.00 14.71
CA ASN A 134 -2.19 4.90 15.85
C ASN A 134 -0.83 5.64 15.81
N ALA A 135 -0.04 5.46 14.76
CA ALA A 135 1.23 6.18 14.66
C ALA A 135 0.94 7.63 14.27
N HIS A 136 1.09 8.54 15.22
CA HIS A 136 1.40 9.93 14.92
C HIS A 136 2.52 9.95 13.86
N PRO A 137 2.44 10.80 12.82
CA PRO A 137 3.50 10.86 11.82
C PRO A 137 4.78 11.30 12.53
N ALA A 138 5.69 10.35 12.77
CA ALA A 138 7.08 10.71 12.98
C ALA A 138 7.50 11.44 11.70
N PRO A 139 8.15 12.61 11.80
CA PRO A 139 8.71 13.25 10.63
C PRO A 139 9.57 12.23 9.88
N PRO A 140 9.60 12.26 8.54
CA PRO A 140 10.41 11.32 7.78
C PRO A 140 11.84 11.44 8.31
N SER A 141 12.30 10.39 9.00
CA SER A 141 13.72 10.19 9.23
C SER A 141 14.31 10.20 7.85
N SER A 142 15.10 11.24 7.58
CA SER A 142 15.76 11.51 6.31
C SER A 142 16.19 10.19 5.68
N LEU A 143 15.66 9.90 4.49
CA LEU A 143 16.20 8.87 3.60
C LEU A 143 17.74 8.95 3.67
N PRO A 144 18.46 7.85 3.85
CA PRO A 144 19.89 7.88 3.65
C PRO A 144 20.10 8.35 2.21
N SER A 145 20.61 9.58 2.09
CA SER A 145 21.10 10.15 0.85
C SER A 145 22.05 9.11 0.27
N ALA A 146 21.72 8.57 -0.90
CA ALA A 146 22.57 7.64 -1.62
C ALA A 146 23.89 8.35 -1.97
N SER A 147 24.83 8.33 -1.03
CA SER A 147 26.16 8.89 -1.15
C SER A 147 27.15 7.76 -0.97
N ALA A 148 27.41 7.07 -2.07
CA ALA A 148 28.71 6.47 -2.37
C ALA A 148 28.69 5.98 -3.82
N GLY A 149 28.89 6.91 -4.76
CA GLY A 149 29.45 6.57 -6.05
C GLY A 149 30.84 5.98 -5.83
N THR A 150 30.90 4.68 -5.57
CA THR A 150 32.11 3.87 -5.67
C THR A 150 32.64 4.06 -7.09
N LYS A 151 33.77 4.75 -7.21
CA LYS A 151 34.54 4.83 -8.45
C LYS A 151 34.76 3.41 -8.96
N ARG A 152 34.01 2.99 -9.97
CA ARG A 152 34.33 1.78 -10.75
C ARG A 152 35.71 1.99 -11.35
N LYS A 153 36.72 1.33 -10.78
CA LYS A 153 38.00 1.11 -11.47
C LYS A 153 37.68 0.37 -12.76
N LYS A 154 37.94 1.03 -13.88
CA LYS A 154 37.91 0.45 -15.23
C LYS A 154 38.82 -0.80 -15.22
N PRO A 155 38.33 -2.01 -15.53
CA PRO A 155 39.22 -3.14 -15.70
C PRO A 155 40.12 -2.88 -16.92
N ALA A 156 41.41 -3.09 -16.73
CA ALA A 156 42.42 -2.98 -17.77
C ALA A 156 42.10 -3.96 -18.90
N ALA A 157 42.17 -3.48 -20.13
CA ALA A 157 42.11 -4.33 -21.31
C ALA A 157 43.31 -5.29 -21.28
N SER A 158 43.04 -6.59 -21.26
CA SER A 158 44.04 -7.59 -21.60
C SER A 158 44.31 -7.50 -23.11
N PRO A 159 45.58 -7.47 -23.54
CA PRO A 159 45.91 -7.48 -24.96
C PRO A 159 45.57 -8.83 -25.56
N LEU A 160 44.79 -8.79 -26.65
CA LEU A 160 44.78 -9.85 -27.64
C LEU A 160 46.13 -9.79 -28.34
N ASP A 161 47.00 -10.76 -28.04
CA ASP A 161 48.17 -11.02 -28.88
C ASP A 161 47.79 -11.97 -30.03
N PRO A 162 48.47 -11.83 -31.19
CA PRO A 162 48.01 -12.25 -32.51
C PRO A 162 48.02 -13.75 -32.80
#